data_AF-A0A529HLH3-F1
#
_entry.id   AF-A0A529HLH3-F1
#
_cell.length_a   1.000
_cell.length_b   1.000
_cell.length_c   1.000
_cell.angle_alpha   90.00
_cell.angle_beta   90.00
_cell.angle_gamma   90.00
#
_symmetry.space_group_name_H-M   'P 1'
#
loop_
_entity.id
_entity.type
_entity.pdbx_description
1 polymer ?
#
loop_
_entity_poly.entity_id
_entity_poly.type
_entity_poly.pdbx_seq_one_letter_code
_entity_poly.pdbx_strand_id
1 'polypeptide(L)'
;TIRHVLARHVEGASHMAEGFTRAKAGNIGLCIGTSGPAGTDMITGLYSASADSIPILCITGQAPRARLNKEDFQAVDIASIAAPVAKWAVTVMEPYLVPMALQKA
;
A
#
# COMPACT_ATOMS: atom_id res chain seq x y z
N THR A 1 -17.72 -3.24 -11.32
CA THR A 1 -16.83 -4.41 -11.17
C THR A 1 -15.39 -3.91 -11.07
N ILE A 2 -14.52 -4.60 -10.31
CA ILE A 2 -13.10 -4.25 -10.17
C ILE A 2 -12.31 -5.15 -11.12
N ARG A 3 -11.39 -4.55 -11.90
CA ARG A 3 -10.47 -5.30 -12.77
C ARG A 3 -9.08 -5.35 -12.13
N HIS A 4 -8.59 -6.56 -11.88
CA HIS A 4 -7.24 -6.77 -11.38
C HIS A 4 -6.25 -6.94 -12.54
N VAL A 5 -5.08 -6.30 -12.44
CA VAL A 5 -3.97 -6.45 -13.39
C VAL A 5 -2.74 -6.93 -12.63
N LEU A 6 -2.32 -8.16 -12.91
CA LEU A 6 -1.19 -8.77 -12.22
C LEU A 6 0.13 -8.22 -12.76
N ALA A 7 0.85 -7.46 -11.94
CA ALA A 7 2.24 -7.09 -12.19
C ALA A 7 3.20 -8.27 -11.94
N ARG A 8 4.42 -8.17 -12.46
CA ARG A 8 5.49 -9.17 -12.21
C ARG A 8 6.45 -8.77 -11.08
N HIS A 9 6.39 -7.51 -10.66
CA HIS A 9 7.10 -6.97 -9.50
C HIS A 9 6.21 -5.94 -8.81
N VAL A 10 6.25 -5.87 -7.48
CA VAL A 10 5.33 -5.02 -6.71
C VAL A 10 5.67 -3.54 -6.88
N GLU A 11 6.96 -3.19 -7.01
CA GLU A 11 7.39 -1.84 -7.42
C GLU A 11 6.73 -1.41 -8.74
N GLY A 12 6.69 -2.33 -9.72
CA GLY A 12 5.99 -2.12 -10.98
C GLY A 12 4.50 -1.91 -10.78
N ALA A 13 3.86 -2.62 -9.85
CA ALA A 13 2.45 -2.42 -9.51
C ALA A 13 2.20 -1.03 -8.91
N SER A 14 3.07 -0.54 -8.01
CA SER A 14 2.94 0.82 -7.45
C SER A 14 3.11 1.91 -8.51
N HIS A 15 4.05 1.76 -9.47
CA HIS A 15 4.17 2.69 -10.59
C HIS A 15 3.03 2.58 -11.60
N MET A 16 2.46 1.38 -11.79
CA MET A 16 1.24 1.21 -12.59
C MET A 16 0.04 1.93 -11.97
N ALA A 17 -0.10 1.90 -10.65
CA ALA A 17 -1.14 2.65 -9.94
C ALA A 17 -0.94 4.16 -10.16
N GLU A 18 0.29 4.64 -10.02
CA GLU A 18 0.65 6.03 -10.30
C GLU A 18 0.31 6.44 -11.74
N GLY A 19 0.73 5.66 -12.74
CA GLY A 19 0.42 5.90 -14.15
C GLY A 19 -1.08 5.86 -14.44
N PHE A 20 -1.83 4.97 -13.78
CA PHE A 20 -3.29 4.91 -13.91
C PHE A 20 -3.98 6.17 -13.38
N THR A 21 -3.54 6.70 -12.23
CA THR A 21 -4.02 7.97 -11.70
C THR A 21 -3.77 9.11 -12.69
N ARG A 22 -2.55 9.20 -13.24
CA ARG A 22 -2.15 10.26 -14.18
C ARG A 22 -2.92 10.21 -15.51
N ALA A 23 -3.28 9.01 -15.97
CA ALA A 23 -3.87 8.82 -17.29
C ALA A 23 -5.23 9.52 -17.47
N LYS A 24 -6.00 9.75 -16.41
CA LYS A 24 -7.29 10.43 -16.49
C LYS A 24 -7.68 11.06 -15.16
N ALA A 25 -8.10 12.33 -15.20
CA ALA A 25 -8.65 13.02 -14.05
C ALA A 25 -9.82 12.23 -13.42
N GLY A 26 -9.79 12.09 -12.09
CA GLY A 26 -10.76 11.30 -11.33
C GLY A 26 -10.39 9.82 -11.17
N ASN A 27 -9.33 9.32 -11.82
CA ASN A 27 -8.78 8.01 -11.49
C ASN A 27 -8.04 8.05 -10.15
N ILE A 28 -8.18 6.98 -9.38
CA ILE A 28 -7.33 6.69 -8.21
C ILE A 28 -6.71 5.31 -8.44
N GLY A 29 -5.39 5.29 -8.59
CA GLY A 29 -4.60 4.08 -8.70
C GLY A 29 -4.54 3.32 -7.39
N LEU A 30 -4.72 2.01 -7.48
CA LEU A 30 -4.61 1.10 -6.35
C LEU A 30 -3.56 0.02 -6.63
N CYS A 31 -2.69 -0.23 -5.66
CA CYS A 31 -1.71 -1.30 -5.67
C CYS A 31 -1.98 -2.25 -4.48
N ILE A 32 -1.95 -3.58 -4.70
CA ILE A 32 -2.17 -4.57 -3.63
C ILE A 32 -1.03 -5.58 -3.61
N GLY A 33 -0.54 -5.92 -2.42
CA GLY A 33 0.54 -6.87 -2.22
C GLY A 33 0.40 -7.67 -0.93
N THR A 34 1.26 -8.67 -0.77
CA THR A 34 1.34 -9.46 0.47
C THR A 34 1.99 -8.66 1.61
N SER A 35 2.28 -9.30 2.74
CA SER A 35 3.08 -8.76 3.84
C SER A 35 4.56 -8.58 3.46
N GLY A 36 5.35 -8.03 4.39
CA GLY A 36 6.82 -8.02 4.31
C GLY A 36 7.37 -7.50 2.98
N PRO A 37 7.97 -8.37 2.14
CA PRO A 37 8.68 -7.95 0.92
C PRO A 37 7.83 -7.10 -0.02
N ALA A 38 6.54 -7.41 -0.18
CA ALA A 38 5.70 -6.61 -1.06
C ALA A 38 5.51 -5.17 -0.55
N GLY A 39 5.39 -4.99 0.77
CA GLY A 39 5.28 -3.64 1.34
C GLY A 39 6.57 -2.83 1.21
N THR A 40 7.72 -3.48 1.33
CA THR A 40 9.02 -2.82 1.11
C THR A 40 9.26 -2.48 -0.36
N ASP A 41 8.83 -3.34 -1.28
CA ASP A 41 8.96 -3.11 -2.73
C ASP A 41 8.06 -1.97 -3.24
N MET A 42 7.00 -1.61 -2.49
CA MET A 42 6.13 -0.47 -2.82
C MET A 42 6.75 0.89 -2.48
N ILE A 43 7.81 0.94 -1.66
CA ILE A 43 8.32 2.20 -1.08
C ILE A 43 8.81 3.17 -2.15
N THR A 44 9.51 2.68 -3.18
CA THR A 44 9.97 3.51 -4.30
C THR A 44 8.80 4.14 -5.06
N GLY A 45 7.75 3.36 -5.33
CA GLY A 45 6.54 3.87 -5.98
C GLY A 45 5.74 4.84 -5.12
N LEU A 46 5.66 4.60 -3.80
CA LEU A 46 5.05 5.53 -2.86
C LEU A 46 5.81 6.86 -2.80
N TYR A 47 7.14 6.81 -2.73
CA TYR A 47 7.97 8.01 -2.78
C TYR A 47 7.77 8.80 -4.09
N SER A 48 7.81 8.11 -5.24
CA SER A 48 7.55 8.71 -6.56
C SER A 48 6.20 9.43 -6.60
N ALA A 49 5.13 8.74 -6.19
CA ALA A 49 3.80 9.32 -6.15
C ALA A 49 3.70 10.50 -5.18
N SER A 50 4.30 10.40 -3.98
CA SER A 50 4.30 11.48 -2.99
C SER A 50 5.07 12.71 -3.48
N ALA A 51 6.23 12.53 -4.10
CA ALA A 51 7.05 13.63 -4.61
C ALA A 51 6.32 14.44 -5.67
N ASP A 52 5.55 13.75 -6.52
CA ASP A 52 4.78 14.38 -7.61
C ASP A 52 3.33 14.69 -7.24
N SER A 53 2.95 14.53 -5.97
CA SER A 53 1.59 14.77 -5.46
C SER A 53 0.51 13.97 -6.20
N ILE A 54 0.82 12.73 -6.58
CA ILE A 54 -0.11 11.82 -7.26
C ILE A 54 -0.83 10.94 -6.23
N PRO A 55 -2.18 10.96 -6.18
CA PRO A 55 -2.91 10.11 -5.25
C PRO A 55 -2.88 8.64 -5.72
N ILE A 56 -2.32 7.77 -4.89
CA ILE A 56 -2.42 6.32 -5.02
C ILE A 56 -2.74 5.70 -3.65
N LEU A 57 -3.38 4.53 -3.67
CA LEU A 57 -3.63 3.71 -2.49
C LEU A 57 -2.85 2.40 -2.61
N CYS A 58 -2.00 2.10 -1.63
CA CYS A 58 -1.32 0.81 -1.55
C CYS A 58 -1.79 0.02 -0.33
N ILE A 59 -2.19 -1.23 -0.58
CA ILE A 59 -2.73 -2.15 0.43
C ILE A 59 -1.79 -3.34 0.54
N THR A 60 -1.35 -3.64 1.76
CA THR A 60 -0.52 -4.80 2.04
C THR A 60 -1.24 -5.78 2.96
N GLY A 61 -0.94 -7.06 2.79
CA GLY A 61 -1.19 -8.05 3.83
C GLY A 61 -0.33 -7.77 5.06
N GLN A 62 -0.65 -8.42 6.18
CA GLN A 62 0.16 -8.35 7.39
C GLN A 62 0.06 -9.67 8.17
N ALA A 63 1.10 -9.99 8.93
CA ALA A 63 1.10 -11.14 9.84
C ALA A 63 -0.04 -11.01 10.88
N PRO A 64 -0.53 -12.14 11.44
CA PRO A 64 -1.55 -12.11 12.47
C PRO A 64 -1.16 -11.21 13.64
N ARG A 65 -2.10 -10.43 14.17
CA ARG A 65 -1.86 -9.45 15.25
C ARG A 65 -1.03 -10.00 16.41
N ALA A 66 -1.29 -11.24 16.82
CA ALA A 66 -0.60 -11.91 17.93
C ALA A 66 0.89 -12.22 17.67
N ARG A 67 1.39 -11.94 16.46
CA ARG A 67 2.73 -12.25 15.96
C ARG A 67 3.56 -11.02 15.60
N LEU A 68 2.97 -9.82 15.55
CA LEU A 68 3.64 -8.60 15.09
C LEU A 68 4.94 -8.27 15.85
N ASN A 69 5.00 -8.57 17.15
CA ASN A 69 6.15 -8.25 18.00
C ASN A 69 7.08 -9.46 18.23
N LYS A 70 7.01 -10.47 17.36
CA LYS A 70 7.73 -11.75 17.53
C LYS A 70 8.74 -12.03 16.43
N GLU A 71 9.06 -11.01 15.61
CA GLU A 71 9.90 -11.17 14.41
C GLU A 71 9.45 -12.36 13.54
N ASP A 72 8.12 -12.55 13.45
CA ASP A 72 7.54 -13.67 12.71
C ASP A 72 7.76 -13.50 11.21
N PHE A 73 7.58 -14.59 10.45
CA PHE A 73 7.81 -14.60 9.02
C PHE A 73 7.05 -13.46 8.31
N GLN A 74 7.79 -12.58 7.64
CA GLN A 74 7.27 -11.42 6.91
C GLN A 74 6.47 -10.39 7.74
N ALA A 75 6.60 -10.41 9.08
CA ALA A 75 5.98 -9.44 9.98
C ALA A 75 6.75 -8.10 10.02
N VAL A 76 6.88 -7.45 8.85
CA VAL A 76 7.57 -6.16 8.72
C VAL A 76 6.60 -5.03 9.07
N ASP A 77 7.07 -4.05 9.84
CA ASP A 77 6.30 -2.83 10.14
C ASP A 77 6.27 -1.85 8.96
N ILE A 78 5.47 -2.21 7.95
CA ILE A 78 5.32 -1.42 6.72
C ILE A 78 4.77 -0.02 7.01
N ALA A 79 3.89 0.14 8.02
CA ALA A 79 3.31 1.44 8.34
C ALA A 79 4.40 2.43 8.79
N SER A 80 5.30 1.99 9.67
CA SER A 80 6.43 2.81 10.13
C SER A 80 7.44 3.08 9.00
N ILE A 81 7.70 2.10 8.12
CA ILE A 81 8.62 2.28 6.98
C ILE A 81 8.04 3.25 5.93
N ALA A 82 6.74 3.18 5.66
CA ALA A 82 6.07 4.00 4.65
C ALA A 82 5.74 5.42 5.14
N ALA A 83 5.65 5.64 6.46
CA ALA A 83 5.24 6.92 7.04
C ALA A 83 6.01 8.15 6.51
N PRO A 84 7.33 8.11 6.24
CA PRO A 84 8.06 9.27 5.70
C PRO A 84 7.76 9.58 4.23
N VAL A 85 7.20 8.63 3.49
CA VAL A 85 6.98 8.73 2.03
C VAL A 85 5.50 8.57 1.63
N ALA A 86 4.60 8.58 2.61
CA ALA A 86 3.16 8.49 2.41
C ALA A 86 2.45 9.60 3.18
N LYS A 87 1.35 10.09 2.61
CA LYS A 87 0.48 11.07 3.30
C LYS A 87 -0.14 10.49 4.58
N TRP A 88 -0.44 9.19 4.56
CA TRP A 88 -0.96 8.45 5.70
C TRP A 88 -0.58 6.97 5.56
N ALA A 89 -0.13 6.37 6.65
CA ALA A 89 0.19 4.95 6.74
C ALA A 89 -0.37 4.40 8.06
N VAL A 90 -1.05 3.25 8.01
CA VAL A 90 -1.63 2.61 9.18
C VAL A 90 -1.68 1.10 9.02
N THR A 91 -1.54 0.39 10.14
CA THR A 91 -1.90 -1.03 10.24
C THR A 91 -3.29 -1.13 10.88
N VAL A 92 -4.25 -1.74 10.19
CA VAL A 92 -5.61 -1.92 10.72
C VAL A 92 -5.63 -3.07 11.73
N MET A 93 -5.85 -2.73 13.01
CA MET A 93 -5.69 -3.68 14.12
C MET A 93 -6.94 -4.48 14.46
N GLU A 94 -8.11 -4.05 13.98
CA GLU A 94 -9.39 -4.70 14.21
C GLU A 94 -10.25 -4.70 12.93
N PRO A 95 -10.94 -5.81 12.60
CA PRO A 95 -11.70 -5.93 11.34
C PRO A 95 -12.77 -4.84 11.15
N TYR A 96 -13.43 -4.41 12.23
CA TYR A 96 -14.51 -3.41 12.15
C TYR A 96 -13.98 -1.99 11.80
N LEU A 97 -12.67 -1.76 11.86
CA LEU A 97 -12.05 -0.49 11.49
C LEU A 97 -11.79 -0.37 9.98
N VAL A 98 -11.88 -1.47 9.22
CA VAL A 98 -11.59 -1.48 7.77
C VAL A 98 -12.43 -0.46 6.99
N PRO A 99 -13.76 -0.34 7.16
CA PRO A 99 -14.55 0.63 6.42
C PRO A 99 -14.10 2.08 6.69
N MET A 100 -13.80 2.40 7.95
CA MET A 100 -13.33 3.73 8.34
C MET A 100 -11.94 4.03 7.80
N ALA A 101 -11.02 3.06 7.85
CA ALA A 101 -9.68 3.20 7.32
C ALA A 101 -9.71 3.46 5.80
N LEU A 102 -10.52 2.72 5.05
CA LEU A 102 -10.68 2.90 3.60
C LEU A 102 -11.40 4.21 3.23
N GLN A 103 -12.32 4.70 4.07
CA GLN A 103 -12.96 6.00 3.86
C GLN A 103 -12.01 7.18 4.10
N LYS A 104 -11.06 7.02 5.02
CA LYS A 104 -10.06 8.05 5.36
C LYS A 104 -8.89 8.08 4.38
N ALA A 105 -8.50 6.92 3.86
CA ALA A 105 -7.38 6.74 2.91
C ALA A 105 -7.57 7.60 1.65
#